data_AF-D7C3V3-F1
#
_entry.id   AF-D7C3V3-F1
#
_cell.length_a   1.000
_cell.length_b   1.000
_cell.length_c   1.000
_cell.angle_alpha   90.00
_cell.angle_beta   90.00
_cell.angle_gamma   90.00
#
_symmetry.space_group_name_H-M   'P 1'
#
loop_
_entity.id
_entity.type
_entity.pdbx_description
1 polymer ?
#
loop_
_entity_poly.entity_id
_entity_poly.type
_entity_poly.pdbx_seq_one_letter_code
_entity_poly.pdbx_strand_id
1 'polypeptide(L)' 'MEGDDMAQPEQIRDNAEAARRARFGTLPQRIRLEDTVEEQPAIAPDPAKDTYNADEWLTRNCL' A
#
# COMPACT_ATOMS: atom_id res chain seq x y z
N MET A 1 20.14 -53.12 7.61
CA MET A 1 19.93 -52.30 8.83
C MET A 1 19.36 -51.02 8.29
N GLU A 2 18.06 -51.00 7.97
CA GLU A 2 17.41 -49.85 7.37
C GLU A 2 16.03 -49.74 8.00
N GLY A 3 15.92 -48.85 8.98
CA GLY A 3 14.68 -48.61 9.70
C GLY A 3 14.68 -47.26 10.39
N ASP A 4 15.29 -46.25 9.77
CA ASP A 4 15.34 -44.87 10.28
C ASP A 4 15.45 -43.89 9.09
N ASP A 5 14.41 -43.80 8.25
CA ASP A 5 14.30 -42.64 7.34
C ASP A 5 12.86 -42.29 6.95
N MET A 6 11.88 -42.61 7.82
CA MET A 6 10.52 -42.11 7.66
C MET A 6 10.24 -41.18 8.82
N ALA A 7 10.32 -39.87 8.55
CA ALA A 7 9.93 -38.85 9.52
C ALA A 7 8.53 -39.21 10.06
N GLN A 8 8.44 -39.34 11.38
CA GLN A 8 7.20 -39.70 12.06
C GLN A 8 6.10 -38.69 11.69
N PRO A 9 4.83 -39.12 11.54
CA PRO A 9 3.74 -38.22 11.12
C PRO A 9 3.59 -36.99 12.04
N GLU A 10 3.93 -37.14 13.31
CA GLU A 10 4.02 -36.07 14.30
C GLU A 10 5.10 -35.04 13.95
N GLN A 11 6.31 -35.50 13.61
CA GLN A 11 7.42 -34.64 13.19
C GLN A 11 7.08 -33.83 11.93
N ILE A 12 6.37 -34.46 10.99
CA ILE A 12 5.90 -33.80 9.76
C ILE A 12 4.90 -32.70 10.10
N ARG A 13 3.96 -32.97 11.01
CA ARG A 13 2.96 -32.00 11.48
C ARG A 13 3.60 -30.81 12.18
N ASP A 14 4.54 -31.06 13.09
CA ASP A 14 5.23 -30.03 13.86
C ASP A 14 6.09 -29.15 12.93
N ASN A 15 6.78 -29.75 11.97
CA ASN A 15 7.57 -29.01 10.99
C ASN A 15 6.69 -28.15 10.08
N ALA A 16 5.53 -28.66 9.65
CA ALA A 16 4.54 -27.89 8.89
C ALA A 16 3.94 -26.74 9.73
N GLU A 17 3.75 -26.95 11.03
CA GLU A 17 3.29 -25.92 11.96
C GLU A 17 4.35 -24.82 12.18
N ALA A 18 5.61 -25.21 12.37
CA ALA A 18 6.74 -24.30 12.48
C ALA A 18 6.90 -23.45 11.21
N ALA A 19 6.82 -24.06 10.02
CA ALA A 19 6.88 -23.35 8.75
C ALA A 19 5.72 -22.36 8.59
N ARG A 20 4.50 -22.71 9.04
CA ARG A 20 3.35 -21.80 9.01
C ARG A 20 3.53 -20.62 9.97
N ARG A 21 3.97 -20.86 11.21
CA ARG A 21 4.22 -19.81 12.20
C ARG A 21 5.34 -18.87 11.77
N ALA A 22 6.39 -19.39 11.14
CA ALA A 22 7.46 -18.55 10.60
C ALA A 22 6.95 -17.57 9.53
N ARG A 23 5.94 -17.96 8.74
CA ARG A 23 5.38 -17.14 7.65
C ARG A 23 4.24 -16.22 8.09
N PHE A 24 3.36 -16.71 8.97
CA PHE A 24 2.08 -16.07 9.31
C PHE A 24 1.84 -15.95 10.81
N GLY A 25 2.85 -16.22 11.65
CA GLY A 25 2.72 -16.22 13.10
C GLY A 25 2.77 -14.84 13.75
N THR A 26 3.07 -13.80 12.99
CA THR A 26 3.10 -12.41 13.48
C THR A 26 2.02 -11.60 12.79
N LEU A 27 1.19 -10.94 13.60
CA LEU A 27 0.20 -10.00 13.08
C LEU A 27 0.92 -8.74 12.58
N PRO A 28 0.60 -8.25 11.36
CA PRO A 28 1.08 -6.94 10.91
C PRO A 28 0.68 -5.83 11.86
N GLN A 29 1.40 -4.71 11.79
CA GLN A 29 1.00 -3.51 12.52
C GLN A 29 -0.38 -3.05 12.06
N ARG A 30 -1.15 -2.46 12.99
CA ARG A 30 -2.46 -1.92 12.65
C ARG A 30 -2.31 -0.78 11.66
N ILE A 31 -2.96 -0.92 10.52
CA ILE A 31 -3.02 0.12 9.49
C ILE A 31 -3.90 1.26 10.02
N ARG A 32 -3.43 2.51 9.87
CA ARG A 32 -4.24 3.67 10.26
C ARG A 32 -5.27 3.95 9.17
N LEU A 33 -6.38 4.57 9.54
CA LEU A 33 -7.46 4.83 8.58
C LEU A 33 -6.96 5.74 7.45
N GLU A 34 -6.15 6.73 7.77
CA GLU A 34 -5.53 7.64 6.80
C GLU A 34 -4.68 6.93 5.74
N ASP A 35 -4.06 5.79 6.06
CA ASP A 35 -3.25 5.02 5.11
C ASP A 35 -4.10 4.14 4.18
N THR A 36 -5.42 4.06 4.42
CA THR A 36 -6.36 3.25 3.63
C THR A 36 -7.15 4.06 2.60
N VAL A 37 -6.95 5.38 2.56
CA VAL A 37 -7.68 6.28 1.66
C VAL A 37 -6.71 6.92 0.66
N GLU A 38 -7.17 7.10 -0.59
CA GLU A 38 -6.47 7.86 -1.61
C GLU A 38 -7.24 9.16 -1.86
N GLU A 39 -6.55 10.31 -1.75
CA GLU A 39 -7.15 11.61 -2.06
C GLU A 39 -7.10 11.86 -3.57
N GLN A 40 -8.29 11.89 -4.18
CA GLN A 40 -8.44 12.30 -5.58
C GLN A 40 -9.30 13.58 -5.67
N PRO A 41 -8.85 14.59 -6.43
CA PRO A 41 -9.66 15.77 -6.69
C PRO A 41 -10.99 15.39 -7.35
N ALA A 42 -12.10 15.92 -6.83
CA ALA A 42 -13.42 15.66 -7.39
C ALA A 42 -13.60 16.23 -8.82
N ILE A 43 -12.82 17.24 -9.18
CA ILE A 43 -12.81 17.89 -10.49
C ILE A 43 -11.34 18.09 -10.89
N ALA A 44 -11.04 17.91 -12.17
CA ALA A 44 -9.73 18.23 -12.72
C ALA A 44 -9.36 19.70 -12.38
N PRO A 45 -8.12 19.98 -11.98
CA PRO A 45 -7.68 21.34 -11.71
C PRO A 45 -7.88 22.20 -12.97
N ASP A 46 -8.56 23.34 -12.79
CA ASP A 46 -8.86 24.26 -13.88
C ASP A 46 -7.56 24.93 -14.33
N PRO A 47 -7.09 24.69 -15.56
CA PRO A 47 -5.83 25.26 -16.04
C PRO A 47 -5.87 26.79 -16.07
N ALA A 48 -7.05 27.41 -16.19
CA ALA A 48 -7.18 28.87 -16.23
C ALA A 48 -7.01 29.53 -14.85
N LYS A 49 -7.17 28.78 -13.75
CA LYS A 49 -7.02 29.32 -12.39
C LYS A 49 -5.58 29.66 -12.04
N ASP A 50 -4.62 28.90 -12.57
CA ASP A 50 -3.20 29.06 -12.24
C ASP A 50 -2.43 29.86 -13.32
N THR A 51 -3.09 30.28 -14.39
CA THR A 51 -2.46 31.01 -15.51
C THR A 51 -2.69 32.52 -15.46
N TYR A 52 -2.85 33.11 -14.28
CA TYR A 52 -3.01 34.56 -14.16
C TYR A 52 -1.78 35.30 -14.72
N ASN A 53 -2.01 36.16 -15.71
CA ASN A 53 -0.99 37.02 -16.30
C ASN A 53 -1.40 38.50 -16.13
N ALA A 54 -0.62 39.22 -15.32
CA ALA A 54 -0.88 40.63 -15.02
C ALA A 54 -0.79 41.53 -16.26
N ASP A 55 0.14 41.25 -17.19
CA ASP A 55 0.36 42.06 -18.39
C ASP A 55 -0.82 41.94 -19.38
N GLU A 56 -1.39 40.74 -19.53
CA GLU A 56 -2.60 40.54 -20.34
C GLU A 56 -3.79 41.29 -19.74
N TRP A 57 -3.94 41.25 -18.42
CA TRP A 57 -5.02 41.94 -17.72
C TRP A 57 -4.96 43.46 -17.91
N LEU A 58 -3.75 44.05 -17.78
CA LEU A 58 -3.52 45.48 -18.00
C LEU A 58 -3.82 45.89 -19.45
N THR A 59 -3.40 45.08 -20.42
CA THR A 59 -3.64 45.36 -21.84
C THR A 59 -5.14 45.36 -22.18
N ARG A 60 -5.93 44.45 -21.60
CA ARG A 60 -7.37 44.34 -21.91
C ARG A 60 -8.26 45.33 -21.17
N ASN A 61 -7.83 45.88 -20.03
CA ASN A 61 -8.68 46.68 -19.15
C ASN A 61 -8.22 48.14 -18.95
N CYS A 62 -7.04 48.52 -19.43
CA CYS A 62 -6.48 49.86 -19.22
C CYS A 62 -6.12 50.61 -20.52
N LEU A 63 -6.56 50.12 -21.69
CA LEU A 63 -6.47 50.81 -22.99
C LEU A 63 -7.79 51.48 -23.37
#